data_AF-A0A0N1IF20-F1
#
_entry.id   AF-A0A0N1IF20-F1
#
_cell.length_a   1.000
_cell.length_b   1.000
_cell.length_c   1.000
_cell.angle_alpha   90.00
_cell.angle_beta   90.00
_cell.angle_gamma   90.00
#
_symmetry.space_group_name_H-M   'P 1'
#
loop_
_entity.id
_entity.type
_entity.pdbx_description
1 polymer ?
#
loop_
_entity_poly.entity_id
_entity_poly.type
_entity_poly.pdbx_seq_one_letter_code
_entity_poly.pdbx_strand_id
1 'polypeptide(L)'
;MAPEMMNGNVYDEKVDVFSFGIILCEIIGRVSADPDFLPRRSDFGLNEALFVDKFCKPNACPEPFYRVAFLACQLDPDTSDGDMAREFSPAPDVLGPFTAHSAR
;
A
#
# COMPACT_ATOMS: atom_id res chain seq x y z
N MET A 1 -1.75 10.72 10.42
CA MET A 1 -3.09 11.28 10.19
C MET A 1 -3.31 11.39 8.69
N ALA A 2 -4.54 11.15 8.24
CA ALA A 2 -4.90 11.22 6.83
C ALA A 2 -4.90 12.69 6.33
N PRO A 3 -4.49 12.96 5.08
CA PRO A 3 -4.37 14.31 4.52
C PRO A 3 -5.69 15.11 4.57
N GLU A 4 -6.82 14.45 4.34
CA GLU A 4 -8.16 15.01 4.39
C GLU A 4 -8.50 15.52 5.80
N MET A 5 -8.08 14.79 6.85
CA MET A 5 -8.20 15.18 8.26
C MET A 5 -7.42 16.44 8.62
N MET A 6 -6.25 16.63 8.00
CA MET A 6 -5.45 17.85 8.20
C MET A 6 -6.00 19.05 7.42
N ASN A 7 -6.76 18.80 6.34
CA ASN A 7 -7.31 19.83 5.46
C ASN A 7 -8.74 20.30 5.82
N GLY A 8 -9.41 19.67 6.80
CA GLY A 8 -10.74 20.12 7.24
C GLY A 8 -11.92 19.59 6.39
N ASN A 9 -11.69 18.60 5.52
CA ASN A 9 -12.69 18.09 4.57
C ASN A 9 -13.67 17.09 5.23
N VAL A 10 -14.71 16.64 4.50
CA VAL A 10 -15.58 15.57 5.01
C VAL A 10 -14.77 14.28 5.09
N TYR A 11 -14.64 13.71 6.28
CA TYR A 11 -13.88 12.50 6.57
C TYR A 11 -14.81 11.30 6.56
N ASP A 12 -14.34 10.19 5.99
CA ASP A 12 -15.04 8.90 5.94
C ASP A 12 -14.20 7.83 6.67
N GLU A 13 -14.69 6.60 6.83
CA GLU A 13 -13.90 5.51 7.48
C GLU A 13 -12.58 5.18 6.74
N LYS A 14 -12.43 5.69 5.51
CA LYS A 14 -11.26 5.53 4.64
C LYS A 14 -9.99 6.17 5.21
N VAL A 15 -10.12 7.12 6.13
CA VAL A 15 -8.99 7.67 6.91
C VAL A 15 -8.23 6.57 7.68
N ASP A 16 -8.92 5.49 8.06
CA ASP A 16 -8.34 4.36 8.78
C ASP A 16 -7.51 3.47 7.84
N VAL A 17 -7.89 3.38 6.56
CA VAL A 17 -7.12 2.66 5.52
C VAL A 17 -5.80 3.38 5.25
N PHE A 18 -5.83 4.72 5.15
CA PHE A 18 -4.61 5.52 5.04
C PHE A 18 -3.70 5.33 6.27
N SER A 19 -4.29 5.36 7.46
CA SER A 19 -3.55 5.14 8.71
C SER A 19 -2.94 3.73 8.77
N PHE A 20 -3.66 2.72 8.29
CA PHE A 20 -3.15 1.36 8.14
C PHE A 20 -1.96 1.28 7.17
N GLY A 21 -2.00 1.98 6.04
CA GLY A 21 -0.88 2.08 5.11
C GLY A 21 0.39 2.65 5.75
N ILE A 22 0.25 3.70 6.56
CA ILE A 22 1.37 4.29 7.29
C ILE A 22 1.95 3.31 8.32
N ILE A 23 1.11 2.60 9.07
CA ILE A 23 1.55 1.57 10.02
C ILE A 23 2.30 0.43 9.29
N LEU A 24 1.83 0.01 8.12
CA LEU A 24 2.55 -0.96 7.29
C LEU A 24 3.93 -0.43 6.88
N CYS A 25 4.04 0.85 6.51
CA CYS A 25 5.33 1.47 6.23
C CYS A 25 6.25 1.52 7.46
N GLU A 26 5.74 1.75 8.67
CA GLU A 26 6.52 1.64 9.91
C GLU A 26 7.03 0.22 10.14
N ILE A 27 6.20 -0.79 9.89
CA ILE A 27 6.58 -2.20 10.04
C ILE A 27 7.66 -2.61 9.02
N ILE A 28 7.48 -2.23 7.75
CA ILE A 28 8.41 -2.55 6.66
C ILE A 28 9.72 -1.79 6.83
N GLY A 29 9.64 -0.49 7.11
CA GLY A 29 10.81 0.38 7.23
C GLY A 29 11.49 0.33 8.59
N ARG A 30 10.84 -0.26 9.60
CA ARG A 30 11.27 -0.25 11.02
C ARG A 30 11.67 1.15 11.47
N VAL A 31 10.82 2.11 11.12
CA VAL A 31 11.06 3.55 11.26
C VAL A 31 9.82 4.20 11.87
N SER A 32 9.99 5.33 12.56
CA SER A 32 8.86 6.14 13.06
C SER A 32 8.05 6.70 11.89
N ALA A 33 6.73 6.74 12.03
CA ALA A 33 5.81 7.42 11.10
C ALA A 33 5.98 8.94 11.05
N ASP A 34 6.83 9.51 11.91
CA ASP A 34 7.18 10.92 11.88
C ASP A 34 7.69 11.35 10.49
N PRO A 35 7.24 12.50 9.97
CA PRO A 35 7.61 12.98 8.64
C PRO A 35 9.11 13.27 8.49
N ASP A 36 9.85 13.39 9.59
CA ASP A 36 11.31 13.55 9.60
C ASP A 36 12.03 12.26 9.21
N PHE A 37 11.40 11.09 9.41
CA PHE A 37 12.01 9.79 9.16
C PHE A 37 11.31 9.03 8.03
N LEU A 38 9.98 9.06 8.00
CA LEU A 38 9.19 8.47 6.92
C LEU A 38 9.09 9.47 5.77
N PRO A 39 9.51 9.12 4.54
CA PRO A 39 9.55 10.06 3.43
C PRO A 39 8.12 10.39 2.97
N ARG A 40 7.63 11.56 3.39
CA ARG A 40 6.34 12.12 2.98
C ARG A 40 6.50 13.09 1.82
N ARG A 41 5.47 13.18 0.98
CA ARG A 41 5.33 14.19 -0.07
C ARG A 41 4.71 15.47 0.50
N SER A 42 4.79 16.56 -0.26
CA SER A 42 4.25 17.88 0.10
C SER A 42 2.72 17.92 0.23
N ASP A 43 2.03 16.93 -0.33
CA ASP A 43 0.59 16.69 -0.25
C ASP A 43 0.20 15.77 0.93
N PHE A 44 1.13 15.54 1.87
CA PHE A 44 1.00 14.59 2.98
C PHE A 44 0.91 13.11 2.55
N GLY A 45 1.01 12.78 1.26
CA GLY A 45 1.10 11.41 0.78
C GLY A 45 2.45 10.74 1.12
N LEU A 46 2.57 9.45 0.85
CA LEU A 46 3.84 8.72 0.97
C LEU A 46 4.69 8.92 -0.29
N ASN A 47 6.00 9.10 -0.13
CA ASN A 47 6.94 9.06 -1.25
C ASN A 47 7.42 7.62 -1.47
N GLU A 48 6.67 6.88 -2.29
CA GLU A 48 6.91 5.46 -2.59
C GLU A 48 8.32 5.19 -3.12
N ALA A 49 8.77 6.00 -4.10
CA ALA A 49 10.08 5.82 -4.73
C ALA A 49 11.22 5.94 -3.72
N LEU A 50 11.17 6.97 -2.86
CA LEU A 50 12.17 7.14 -1.79
C LEU A 50 12.04 6.09 -0.70
N PHE A 51 10.82 5.65 -0.38
CA PHE A 51 10.60 4.59 0.60
C PHE A 51 11.22 3.26 0.15
N VAL A 52 10.98 2.87 -1.11
CA VAL A 52 11.57 1.64 -1.68
C VAL A 52 13.10 1.73 -1.65
N ASP A 53 13.66 2.86 -2.06
CA ASP A 53 15.10 3.03 -2.15
C ASP A 53 15.80 2.98 -0.78
N LYS A 54 15.23 3.67 0.22
CA LYS A 54 15.81 3.73 1.58
C LYS A 54 15.53 2.51 2.43
N PHE A 55 14.36 1.87 2.30
CA PHE A 55 13.90 0.87 3.26
C PHE A 55 13.67 -0.52 2.66
N CYS A 56 13.18 -0.62 1.42
CA CYS A 56 12.86 -1.92 0.82
C CYS A 56 14.07 -2.58 0.14
N LYS A 57 14.80 -1.84 -0.70
CA LYS A 57 16.01 -2.35 -1.40
C LYS A 57 17.08 -2.89 -0.45
N PRO A 58 17.48 -2.20 0.63
CA PRO A 58 18.53 -2.72 1.52
C PRO A 58 18.09 -3.96 2.31
N ASN A 59 16.79 -4.14 2.52
CA ASN A 59 16.23 -5.25 3.29
C ASN A 59 15.70 -6.39 2.42
N ALA A 60 15.91 -6.34 1.10
CA ALA A 60 15.36 -7.29 0.13
C ALA A 60 13.85 -7.55 0.33
N CYS A 61 13.09 -6.49 0.64
CA CYS A 61 11.68 -6.60 0.92
C CYS A 61 10.91 -6.97 -0.37
N PRO A 62 10.07 -8.02 -0.36
CA PRO A 62 9.36 -8.48 -1.55
C PRO A 62 8.33 -7.44 -2.02
N GLU A 63 8.25 -7.27 -3.34
CA GLU A 63 7.40 -6.26 -3.99
C GLU A 63 5.92 -6.27 -3.57
N PRO A 64 5.24 -7.42 -3.49
CA PRO A 64 3.84 -7.47 -3.09
C PRO A 64 3.60 -6.86 -1.71
N PHE A 65 4.58 -6.92 -0.81
CA PHE A 65 4.42 -6.52 0.58
C PHE A 65 4.38 -5.00 0.75
N TYR A 66 5.32 -4.27 0.14
CA TYR A 66 5.29 -2.81 0.17
C TYR A 66 4.26 -2.22 -0.80
N ARG A 67 3.86 -2.95 -1.84
CA ARG A 67 2.80 -2.52 -2.76
C ARG A 67 1.45 -2.39 -2.06
N VAL A 68 1.10 -3.33 -1.17
CA VAL A 68 -0.12 -3.23 -0.35
C VAL A 68 -0.09 -1.97 0.53
N ALA A 69 1.07 -1.63 1.10
CA ALA A 69 1.23 -0.41 1.89
C ALA A 69 1.00 0.85 1.03
N PHE A 70 1.47 0.85 -0.22
CA PHE A 70 1.30 1.99 -1.14
C PHE A 70 -0.13 2.16 -1.61
N LEU A 71 -0.82 1.06 -1.92
CA LEU A 71 -2.25 1.08 -2.24
C LEU A 71 -3.09 1.65 -1.09
N ALA A 72 -2.76 1.26 0.15
CA ALA A 72 -3.42 1.80 1.34
C ALA A 72 -3.09 3.28 1.62
N CYS A 73 -1.94 3.78 1.15
CA CYS A 73 -1.52 5.19 1.33
C CYS A 73 -2.02 6.14 0.22
N GLN A 74 -2.92 5.70 -0.66
CA GLN A 74 -3.48 6.57 -1.69
C GLN A 74 -4.36 7.67 -1.05
N LEU A 75 -4.27 8.89 -1.59
CA LEU A 75 -5.06 10.03 -1.12
C LEU A 75 -6.54 9.91 -1.52
N ASP A 76 -6.82 9.23 -2.63
CA ASP A 76 -8.17 9.03 -3.13
C ASP A 76 -8.76 7.77 -2.48
N PRO A 77 -9.83 7.91 -1.66
CA PRO A 77 -10.39 6.79 -0.92
C PRO A 77 -11.03 5.74 -1.83
N ASP A 78 -11.66 6.15 -2.93
CA ASP A 78 -12.36 5.25 -3.86
C ASP A 78 -11.43 4.34 -4.68
N THR A 79 -10.20 4.78 -4.94
CA THR A 79 -9.21 3.97 -5.68
C THR A 79 -8.55 2.93 -4.77
N SER A 80 -8.36 3.25 -3.49
CA SER A 80 -7.73 2.38 -2.49
C SER A 80 -8.41 1.01 -2.37
N ASP A 81 -9.75 0.97 -2.24
CA ASP A 81 -10.49 -0.31 -2.10
C ASP A 81 -10.50 -1.12 -3.39
N GLY A 82 -10.69 -0.45 -4.53
CA GLY A 82 -10.77 -1.09 -5.84
C GLY A 82 -9.46 -1.74 -6.24
N ASP A 83 -8.33 -1.10 -5.95
CA ASP A 83 -7.00 -1.61 -6.32
C ASP A 83 -6.48 -2.64 -5.32
N MET A 84 -6.79 -2.51 -4.02
CA MET A 84 -6.47 -3.55 -3.04
C MET A 84 -7.24 -4.85 -3.33
N ALA A 85 -8.51 -4.76 -3.71
CA ALA A 85 -9.31 -5.93 -4.11
C ALA A 85 -8.78 -6.61 -5.38
N ARG A 86 -8.18 -5.84 -6.30
CA ARG A 86 -7.54 -6.38 -7.51
C ARG A 86 -6.20 -7.04 -7.23
N GLU A 87 -5.38 -6.49 -6.34
CA GLU A 87 -4.08 -7.06 -5.98
C GLU A 87 -4.25 -8.39 -5.21
N PHE A 88 -5.30 -8.51 -4.39
CA PHE A 88 -5.65 -9.76 -3.71
C PHE A 88 -6.47 -10.74 -4.57
N SER A 89 -6.92 -10.32 -5.76
CA SER A 89 -7.47 -11.28 -6.73
C SER A 89 -6.32 -12.15 -7.24
N PRO A 90 -6.43 -13.49 -7.19
CA PRO A 90 -5.39 -14.35 -7.73
C PRO A 90 -5.17 -14.00 -9.20
N ALA A 91 -3.94 -13.64 -9.56
CA ALA A 91 -3.57 -13.49 -10.97
C ALA A 91 -3.92 -14.80 -11.69
N PRO A 92 -4.56 -14.75 -12.88
CA PRO A 92 -4.89 -15.96 -13.64
C PRO A 92 -3.65 -16.81 -14.02
N ASP A 93 -2.44 -16.25 -13.90
CA ASP A 93 -1.18 -16.89 -14.23
C ASP A 93 -0.58 -17.82 -13.15
N VAL A 94 -1.18 -17.94 -11.96
CA VAL A 94 -0.68 -18.87 -10.91
C VAL A 94 -1.27 -20.28 -11.06
N LEU A 95 -2.28 -20.48 -11.90
CA LEU A 95 -2.64 -21.82 -12.37
C LEU A 95 -1.79 -22.16 -13.59
N GLY A 96 -0.70 -22.89 -13.36
CA GLY A 96 -0.04 -23.64 -14.44
C GLY A 96 -1.04 -24.55 -15.19
N PRO A 97 -0.66 -25.10 -16.35
CA PRO A 97 -1.54 -25.92 -17.18
C PRO A 97 -1.84 -27.26 -16.52
N PHE A 98 -2.71 -27.29 -15.51
CA PHE A 98 -3.36 -28.50 -15.06
C PHE A 98 -4.45 -28.83 -16.08
N THR A 99 -3.95 -29.43 -17.16
CA THR A 99 -4.66 -30.23 -18.15
C THR A 99 -6.06 -30.62 -17.71
N ALA A 100 -7.04 -30.04 -18.40
CA ALA A 100 -8.35 -30.63 -18.58
C ALA A 100 -8.19 -32.00 -19.28
N HIS A 101 -7.97 -33.05 -18.50
CA HIS A 101 -8.11 -34.43 -18.92
C HIS A 101 -8.71 -35.24 -17.77
N SER A 102 -10.04 -35.20 -17.67
CA SER A 102 -10.86 -36.42 -17.55
C SER A 102 -12.30 -36.01 -17.28
N ALA A 103 -13.03 -35.71 -18.35
CA ALA A 103 -14.48 -35.87 -18.40
C ALA A 103 -14.77 -36.78 -19.61
N ARG A 104 -14.63 -38.08 -19.38
CA ARG A 104 -15.30 -39.14 -20.13
C ARG A 104 -15.79 -40.17 -19.13
#